data_AF-A0A0Q4QDD7-F1
#
_entry.id   AF-A0A0Q4QDD7-F1
#
_cell.length_a   1.000
_cell.length_b   1.000
_cell.length_c   1.000
_cell.angle_alpha   90.00
_cell.angle_beta   90.00
_cell.angle_gamma   90.00
#
_symmetry.space_group_name_H-M   'P 1'
#
loop_
_entity.id
_entity.type
_entity.pdbx_description
1 polymer ?
#
loop_
_entity_poly.entity_id
_entity_poly.type
_entity_poly.pdbx_seq_one_letter_code
_entity_poly.pdbx_strand_id
1 'polypeptide(L)'
;MEQDSLAAVASDSLEQRRYWIGVVSEAHVRIGVEEGVAQLCNGKEAALKRMRAGDWLIYYSPRTEMNGGESLQAFTAIGQMMDDRIYPHQMTESFIPFRRAVRFLPCRTVKIAGLLDDLTFTSGKRNWGYCFRFGQIKISEADFLTIAIKMLGESIEEELHAL
;
A
#
# COMPACT_ATOMS: atom_id res chain seq x y z
N MET A 1 3.01 -28.59 -22.84
CA MET A 1 1.67 -28.01 -23.01
C MET A 1 1.06 -27.54 -21.68
N GLU A 2 1.08 -28.32 -20.59
CA GLU A 2 0.58 -27.84 -19.28
C GLU A 2 1.52 -26.85 -18.56
N GLN A 3 2.85 -26.98 -18.71
CA GLN A 3 3.81 -26.05 -18.07
C GLN A 3 3.81 -24.65 -18.70
N ASP A 4 3.64 -24.56 -20.03
CA ASP A 4 3.55 -23.26 -20.73
C ASP A 4 2.27 -22.48 -20.37
N SER A 5 1.19 -23.20 -20.03
CA SER A 5 -0.07 -22.59 -19.60
C SER A 5 0.03 -22.00 -18.19
N LEU A 6 0.69 -22.68 -17.24
CA LEU A 6 0.88 -22.14 -15.89
C LEU A 6 1.82 -20.92 -15.91
N ALA A 7 2.89 -20.97 -16.69
CA ALA A 7 3.83 -19.86 -16.83
C ALA A 7 3.19 -18.63 -17.49
N ALA A 8 2.34 -18.83 -18.50
CA ALA A 8 1.60 -17.73 -19.14
C ALA A 8 0.54 -17.10 -18.22
N VAL A 9 -0.15 -17.89 -17.39
CA VAL A 9 -1.14 -17.37 -16.43
C VAL A 9 -0.45 -16.67 -15.25
N ALA A 10 0.71 -17.18 -14.78
CA ALA A 10 1.54 -16.51 -13.78
C ALA A 10 2.12 -15.19 -14.33
N SER A 11 2.57 -15.18 -15.58
CA SER A 11 3.06 -13.99 -16.27
C SER A 11 1.96 -12.93 -16.50
N ASP A 12 0.75 -13.34 -16.88
CA ASP A 12 -0.41 -12.44 -17.04
C ASP A 12 -0.91 -11.91 -15.68
N SER A 13 -0.72 -12.68 -14.61
CA SER A 13 -1.04 -12.27 -13.23
C SER A 13 -0.03 -11.30 -12.62
N LEU A 14 1.21 -11.26 -13.10
CA LEU A 14 2.21 -10.25 -12.73
C LEU A 14 1.97 -8.95 -13.51
N GLU A 15 1.66 -9.06 -14.81
CA GLU A 15 1.36 -7.93 -15.71
C GLU A 15 0.06 -7.16 -15.38
N GLN A 16 -0.87 -7.73 -14.58
CA GLN A 16 -2.12 -7.08 -14.18
C GLN A 16 -2.14 -6.47 -12.76
N ARG A 17 -1.09 -6.67 -11.97
CA ARG A 17 -1.04 -6.14 -10.60
C ARG A 17 -0.98 -4.62 -10.61
N ARG A 18 -1.78 -4.00 -9.75
CA ARG A 18 -1.70 -2.56 -9.49
C ARG A 18 -1.06 -2.32 -8.14
N TYR A 19 -0.27 -1.27 -8.12
CA TYR A 19 0.49 -0.85 -6.97
C TYR A 19 -0.10 0.46 -6.46
N TRP A 20 -0.44 0.49 -5.17
CA TRP A 20 -1.14 1.61 -4.54
C TRP A 20 -0.36 2.13 -3.34
N ILE A 21 -0.40 3.45 -3.15
CA ILE A 21 -0.06 4.06 -1.87
C ILE A 21 -1.35 4.55 -1.20
N GLY A 22 -1.58 4.14 0.04
CA GLY A 22 -2.63 4.66 0.91
C GLY A 22 -2.07 5.65 1.93
N VAL A 23 -2.75 6.77 2.14
CA VAL A 23 -2.27 7.84 3.03
C VAL A 23 -3.06 7.82 4.34
N VAL A 24 -2.42 7.35 5.41
CA VAL A 24 -3.06 7.10 6.72
C VAL A 24 -2.06 7.38 7.85
N SER A 25 -2.51 7.92 8.98
CA SER A 25 -1.63 8.14 10.14
C SER A 25 -1.07 6.81 10.65
N GLU A 26 0.15 6.82 11.17
CA GLU A 26 0.83 5.58 11.61
C GLU A 26 0.02 4.80 12.65
N ALA A 27 -0.59 5.48 13.62
CA ALA A 27 -1.44 4.83 14.63
C ALA A 27 -2.60 4.03 14.03
N HIS A 28 -3.25 4.56 12.98
CA HIS A 28 -4.33 3.85 12.28
C HIS A 28 -3.80 2.72 11.38
N VAL A 29 -2.62 2.91 10.77
CA VAL A 29 -1.96 1.85 10.01
C VAL A 29 -1.68 0.66 10.93
N ARG A 30 -1.18 0.89 12.14
CA ARG A 30 -0.88 -0.18 13.10
C ARG A 30 -2.10 -1.05 13.41
N ILE A 31 -3.25 -0.43 13.68
CA ILE A 31 -4.52 -1.16 13.91
C ILE A 31 -4.88 -2.01 12.69
N GLY A 32 -4.79 -1.44 11.48
CA GLY A 32 -5.07 -2.16 10.24
C GLY A 32 -4.12 -3.34 10.02
N VAL A 33 -2.84 -3.19 10.35
CA VAL A 33 -1.83 -4.25 10.25
C VAL A 33 -2.11 -5.38 11.25
N GLU A 34 -2.39 -5.05 12.51
CA GLU A 34 -2.74 -6.03 13.55
C GLU A 34 -4.00 -6.85 13.18
N GLU A 35 -4.96 -6.22 12.51
CA GLU A 35 -6.21 -6.87 12.09
C GLU A 35 -6.15 -7.48 10.68
N GLY A 36 -5.07 -7.28 9.92
CA GLY A 36 -4.94 -7.77 8.55
C GLY A 36 -5.91 -7.10 7.55
N VAL A 37 -6.18 -5.81 7.73
CA VAL A 37 -7.17 -5.06 6.94
C VAL A 37 -6.62 -3.73 6.42
N ALA A 38 -7.04 -3.38 5.20
CA ALA A 38 -6.94 -2.03 4.68
C ALA A 38 -8.21 -1.22 4.96
N GLN A 39 -8.01 -0.03 5.49
CA GLN A 39 -9.03 1.02 5.62
C GLN A 39 -8.42 2.34 5.11
N LEU A 40 -9.11 3.05 4.23
CA LEU A 40 -8.60 4.25 3.56
C LEU A 40 -9.66 5.36 3.52
N CYS A 41 -9.21 6.60 3.25
CA CYS A 41 -10.08 7.74 2.94
C CYS A 41 -11.22 7.95 3.95
N ASN A 42 -10.91 7.90 5.25
CA ASN A 42 -11.88 8.01 6.35
C ASN A 42 -12.93 6.90 6.36
N GLY A 43 -12.57 5.68 5.93
CA GLY A 43 -13.45 4.52 5.90
C GLY A 43 -14.38 4.47 4.69
N LYS A 44 -14.18 5.32 3.68
CA LYS A 44 -14.99 5.32 2.47
C LYS A 44 -14.62 4.16 1.54
N GLU A 45 -15.64 3.54 0.96
CA GLU A 45 -15.51 2.37 0.09
C GLU A 45 -14.76 2.64 -1.22
N ALA A 46 -14.87 3.86 -1.76
CA ALA A 46 -14.45 4.18 -3.13
C ALA A 46 -12.96 3.91 -3.41
N ALA A 47 -12.08 4.11 -2.43
CA ALA A 47 -10.66 3.83 -2.57
C ALA A 47 -10.37 2.33 -2.68
N LEU A 48 -11.05 1.52 -1.86
CA LEU A 48 -10.90 0.07 -1.82
C LEU A 48 -11.47 -0.60 -3.07
N LYS A 49 -12.53 -0.04 -3.68
CA LYS A 49 -13.11 -0.54 -4.95
C LYS A 49 -12.16 -0.52 -6.14
N ARG A 50 -11.10 0.31 -6.08
CA ARG A 50 -10.13 0.44 -7.17
C ARG A 50 -9.07 -0.67 -7.14
N MET A 51 -8.90 -1.31 -5.99
CA MET A 51 -7.98 -2.41 -5.77
C MET A 51 -8.62 -3.74 -6.17
N ARG A 52 -7.81 -4.75 -6.47
CA ARG A 52 -8.25 -6.13 -6.75
C ARG A 52 -7.42 -7.15 -5.96
N ALA A 53 -7.89 -8.38 -5.86
CA ALA A 53 -7.08 -9.47 -5.31
C ALA A 53 -5.72 -9.51 -6.04
N GLY A 54 -4.63 -9.64 -5.29
CA GLY A 54 -3.26 -9.60 -5.83
C GLY A 54 -2.65 -8.20 -5.99
N ASP A 55 -3.45 -7.11 -5.97
CA ASP A 55 -2.91 -5.75 -5.94
C ASP A 55 -2.11 -5.50 -4.65
N TRP A 56 -1.11 -4.62 -4.75
CA TRP A 56 -0.26 -4.26 -3.62
C TRP A 56 -0.64 -2.90 -3.04
N LEU A 57 -0.51 -2.80 -1.73
CA LEU A 57 -0.69 -1.59 -0.95
C LEU A 57 0.55 -1.30 -0.12
N ILE A 58 1.08 -0.09 -0.27
CA ILE A 58 2.02 0.51 0.66
C ILE A 58 1.29 1.61 1.44
N TYR A 59 1.41 1.61 2.75
CA TYR A 59 0.97 2.73 3.57
C TYR A 59 2.05 3.81 3.65
N TYR A 60 1.68 5.04 3.32
CA TYR A 60 2.43 6.25 3.62
C TYR A 60 1.75 6.99 4.78
N SER A 61 2.54 7.29 5.80
CA SER A 61 2.09 8.02 6.99
C SER A 61 2.73 9.41 7.04
N PRO A 62 1.96 10.48 6.73
CA PRO A 62 2.44 11.85 6.85
C PRO A 62 2.75 12.21 8.31
N ARG A 63 1.96 11.67 9.24
CA ARG A 63 2.05 11.92 10.69
C ARG A 63 1.84 10.64 11.49
N THR A 64 2.28 10.68 12.74
CA THR A 64 2.06 9.58 13.70
C THR A 64 0.57 9.45 14.05
N GLU A 65 -0.09 10.57 14.31
CA GLU A 65 -1.52 10.66 14.68
C GLU A 65 -2.35 11.45 13.69
N MET A 66 -3.66 11.16 13.63
CA MET A 66 -4.60 11.82 12.72
C MET A 66 -4.81 13.31 13.07
N ASN A 67 -4.93 13.64 14.36
CA ASN A 67 -5.26 14.98 14.85
C ASN A 67 -4.12 15.55 15.71
N GLY A 68 -3.02 15.97 15.07
CA GLY A 68 -1.97 16.73 15.76
C GLY A 68 -0.71 15.96 16.16
N GLY A 69 -0.44 14.79 15.58
CA GLY A 69 0.81 14.04 15.78
C GLY A 69 2.02 14.64 15.08
N GLU A 70 3.20 14.11 15.38
CA GLU A 70 4.47 14.53 14.79
C GLU A 70 4.53 14.23 13.29
N SER A 71 5.33 15.01 12.55
CA SER A 71 5.58 14.74 11.14
C SER A 71 6.41 13.46 11.01
N LEU A 72 5.85 12.44 10.37
CA LEU A 72 6.52 11.17 10.15
C LEU A 72 7.09 11.07 8.74
N GLN A 73 6.26 11.35 7.73
CA GLN A 73 6.60 11.28 6.30
C GLN A 73 7.35 10.01 5.92
N ALA A 74 6.74 8.85 6.20
CA ALA A 74 7.37 7.56 6.00
C ALA A 74 6.42 6.54 5.37
N PHE A 75 6.98 5.58 4.66
CA PHE A 75 6.30 4.34 4.33
C PHE A 75 6.37 3.41 5.54
N THR A 76 5.23 2.92 6.02
CA THR A 76 5.08 2.32 7.36
C THR A 76 4.54 0.89 7.33
N ALA A 77 3.90 0.46 6.25
CA ALA A 77 3.47 -0.92 6.05
C ALA A 77 3.36 -1.25 4.56
N ILE A 78 3.49 -2.53 4.23
CA ILE A 78 3.39 -3.06 2.88
C ILE A 78 2.67 -4.41 2.91
N GLY A 79 1.74 -4.63 1.99
CA GLY A 79 0.98 -5.87 1.93
C GLY A 79 0.21 -6.04 0.63
N GLN A 80 -0.31 -7.24 0.44
CA GLN A 80 -1.03 -7.65 -0.76
C GLN A 80 -2.51 -7.91 -0.45
N MET A 81 -3.40 -7.44 -1.34
CA MET A 81 -4.84 -7.68 -1.24
C MET A 81 -5.15 -9.17 -1.38
N MET A 82 -5.86 -9.73 -0.40
CA MET A 82 -6.11 -11.18 -0.36
C MET A 82 -7.28 -11.62 -1.26
N ASP A 83 -8.34 -10.81 -1.32
CA ASP A 83 -9.55 -11.13 -2.06
C ASP A 83 -10.19 -9.85 -2.61
N ASP A 84 -11.31 -9.98 -3.34
CA ASP A 84 -12.13 -8.88 -3.87
C ASP A 84 -13.22 -8.37 -2.93
N ARG A 85 -13.30 -8.89 -1.70
CA ARG A 85 -14.38 -8.58 -0.79
C ARG A 85 -14.11 -7.28 -0.05
N ILE A 86 -15.04 -6.34 -0.20
CA ILE A 86 -15.12 -5.13 0.62
C ILE A 86 -16.32 -5.29 1.54
N TYR A 87 -16.15 -4.99 2.83
CA TYR A 87 -17.22 -5.16 3.81
C TYR A 87 -17.24 -4.00 4.81
N PRO A 88 -18.44 -3.59 5.27
CA PRO A 88 -18.57 -2.66 6.39
C PRO A 88 -18.12 -3.34 7.68
N HIS A 89 -17.44 -2.60 8.55
CA HIS A 89 -17.04 -3.05 9.87
C HIS A 89 -17.46 -2.01 10.91
N GLN A 90 -18.36 -2.37 11.81
CA GLN A 90 -18.86 -1.44 12.82
C GLN A 90 -17.81 -1.25 13.92
N MET A 91 -17.13 -0.09 13.92
CA MET A 91 -16.19 0.27 14.98
C MET A 91 -16.91 0.95 16.16
N THR A 92 -17.92 1.77 15.87
CA THR A 92 -18.80 2.41 16.87
C THR A 92 -20.24 2.46 16.34
N GLU A 93 -21.19 2.92 17.15
CA GLU A 93 -22.59 3.12 16.70
C GLU A 93 -22.70 4.07 15.49
N SER A 94 -21.82 5.07 15.39
CA SER A 94 -21.85 6.10 14.34
C SER A 94 -20.75 5.97 13.30
N PHE A 95 -19.83 5.02 13.45
CA PHE A 95 -18.69 4.83 12.55
C PHE A 95 -18.59 3.39 12.07
N ILE A 96 -18.99 3.19 10.81
CA ILE A 96 -18.98 1.90 10.09
C ILE A 96 -18.10 2.05 8.84
N PRO A 97 -16.77 2.02 8.99
CA PRO A 97 -15.87 2.07 7.83
C PRO A 97 -15.96 0.81 6.97
N PHE A 98 -15.62 0.96 5.69
CA PHE A 98 -15.36 -0.16 4.80
C PHE A 98 -13.92 -0.65 4.93
N ARG A 99 -13.76 -1.97 4.94
CA ARG A 99 -12.48 -2.67 5.07
C ARG A 99 -12.33 -3.73 3.99
N ARG A 100 -11.08 -4.13 3.76
CA ARG A 100 -10.69 -5.19 2.84
C ARG A 100 -9.50 -5.97 3.41
N ALA A 101 -9.45 -7.28 3.20
CA ALA A 101 -8.40 -8.14 3.73
C ALA A 101 -7.06 -7.89 3.01
N VAL A 102 -5.99 -7.75 3.80
CA VAL A 102 -4.62 -7.56 3.33
C VAL A 102 -3.67 -8.44 4.10
N ARG A 103 -2.81 -9.15 3.38
CA ARG A 103 -1.68 -9.87 3.95
C ARG A 103 -0.49 -8.93 4.03
N PHE A 104 -0.23 -8.39 5.22
CA PHE A 104 0.94 -7.54 5.47
C PHE A 104 2.20 -8.37 5.64
N LEU A 105 3.33 -7.81 5.19
CA LEU A 105 4.65 -8.39 5.38
C LEU A 105 5.38 -7.69 6.53
N PRO A 106 6.22 -8.40 7.30
CA PRO A 106 7.20 -7.78 8.18
C PRO A 106 8.08 -6.81 7.38
N CYS A 107 8.19 -5.57 7.83
CA CYS A 107 8.94 -4.54 7.12
C CYS A 107 9.53 -3.52 8.09
N ARG A 108 10.52 -2.77 7.63
CA ARG A 108 11.02 -1.57 8.31
C ARG A 108 10.35 -0.31 7.76
N THR A 109 10.17 0.67 8.63
CA THR A 109 9.72 2.01 8.25
C THR A 109 10.79 2.73 7.43
N VAL A 110 10.40 3.36 6.32
CA VAL A 110 11.32 4.07 5.40
C VAL A 110 10.88 5.52 5.23
N LYS A 111 11.76 6.48 5.55
CA LYS A 111 11.49 7.91 5.33
C LYS A 111 11.46 8.23 3.83
N ILE A 112 10.40 8.92 3.36
CA ILE A 112 10.29 9.29 1.95
C ILE A 112 11.40 10.25 1.50
N ALA A 113 11.93 11.05 2.44
CA ALA A 113 12.99 12.02 2.18
C ALA A 113 14.23 11.39 1.50
N GLY A 114 14.56 10.13 1.84
CA GLY A 114 15.68 9.41 1.24
C GLY A 114 15.39 8.79 -0.13
N LEU A 115 14.17 8.95 -0.66
CA LEU A 115 13.71 8.36 -1.93
C LEU A 115 13.13 9.40 -2.89
N LEU A 116 13.15 10.69 -2.54
CA LEU A 116 12.46 11.72 -3.32
C LEU A 116 12.96 11.81 -4.76
N ASP A 117 14.24 11.59 -5.00
CA ASP A 117 14.84 11.68 -6.33
C ASP A 117 14.73 10.37 -7.13
N ASP A 118 14.47 9.25 -6.45
CA ASP A 118 14.42 7.91 -7.04
C ASP A 118 13.01 7.51 -7.51
N LEU A 119 11.97 8.17 -7.00
CA LEU A 119 10.58 7.85 -7.31
C LEU A 119 10.03 8.77 -8.40
N THR A 120 9.47 8.20 -9.47
CA THR A 120 8.95 8.95 -10.64
C THR A 120 7.85 9.94 -10.26
N PHE A 121 7.09 9.63 -9.21
CA PHE A 121 6.00 10.49 -8.76
C PHE A 121 6.48 11.67 -7.90
N THR A 122 7.73 11.69 -7.41
CA THR A 122 8.31 12.80 -6.63
C THR A 122 9.51 13.49 -7.28
N SER A 123 10.31 12.77 -8.08
CA SER A 123 11.57 13.26 -8.63
C SER A 123 11.40 14.53 -9.46
N GLY A 124 12.26 15.53 -9.20
CA GLY A 124 12.21 16.84 -9.84
C GLY A 124 11.01 17.73 -9.46
N LYS A 125 10.16 17.33 -8.51
CA LYS A 125 8.94 18.07 -8.13
C LYS A 125 9.10 18.80 -6.81
N ARG A 126 9.12 20.13 -6.86
CA ARG A 126 9.15 21.00 -5.67
C ARG A 126 7.96 20.76 -4.71
N ASN A 127 6.79 20.43 -5.25
CA ASN A 127 5.56 20.15 -4.48
C ASN A 127 5.21 18.66 -4.47
N TRP A 128 6.21 17.78 -4.29
CA TRP A 128 6.04 16.32 -4.32
C TRP A 128 4.90 15.82 -3.43
N GLY A 129 4.67 16.45 -2.28
CA GLY A 129 3.63 16.06 -1.32
C GLY A 129 2.20 16.20 -1.83
N TYR A 130 1.98 16.95 -2.92
CA TYR A 130 0.65 17.21 -3.47
C TYR A 130 -0.08 15.94 -3.93
N CYS A 131 0.66 14.92 -4.39
CA CYS A 131 0.06 13.65 -4.83
C CYS A 131 -0.70 12.93 -3.69
N PHE A 132 -0.25 13.08 -2.44
CA PHE A 132 -0.83 12.40 -1.27
C PHE A 132 -2.13 13.03 -0.77
N ARG A 133 -2.51 14.23 -1.23
CA ARG A 133 -3.68 14.97 -0.72
C ARG A 133 -5.01 14.24 -0.89
N PHE A 134 -5.07 13.27 -1.80
CA PHE A 134 -6.30 12.56 -2.14
C PHE A 134 -6.52 11.28 -1.32
N GLY A 135 -5.61 10.95 -0.38
CA GLY A 135 -5.76 9.78 0.48
C GLY A 135 -5.30 8.46 -0.15
N GLN A 136 -5.14 8.40 -1.47
CA GLN A 136 -4.67 7.23 -2.21
C GLN A 136 -4.11 7.64 -3.57
N ILE A 137 -3.06 6.98 -4.04
CA ILE A 137 -2.55 7.10 -5.40
C ILE A 137 -2.17 5.72 -5.98
N LYS A 138 -2.31 5.56 -7.29
CA LYS A 138 -1.71 4.43 -8.03
C LYS A 138 -0.29 4.84 -8.41
N ILE A 139 0.68 3.94 -8.24
CA ILE A 139 2.08 4.13 -8.65
C ILE A 139 2.49 3.11 -9.71
N SER A 140 3.65 3.35 -10.32
CA SER A 140 4.28 2.38 -11.22
C SER A 140 4.83 1.19 -10.43
N GLU A 141 5.04 0.07 -11.12
CA GLU A 141 5.73 -1.08 -10.55
C GLU A 141 7.16 -0.73 -10.12
N ALA A 142 7.89 0.03 -10.96
CA ALA A 142 9.25 0.47 -10.65
C ALA A 142 9.32 1.27 -9.33
N ASP A 143 8.39 2.21 -9.13
CA ASP A 143 8.30 2.95 -7.87
C ASP A 143 7.99 2.04 -6.68
N PHE A 144 7.06 1.08 -6.88
CA PHE A 144 6.71 0.11 -5.85
C PHE A 144 7.92 -0.72 -5.44
N LEU A 145 8.65 -1.28 -6.41
CA LEU A 145 9.84 -2.09 -6.16
C LEU A 145 10.93 -1.30 -5.44
N THR A 146 11.19 -0.06 -5.85
CA THR A 146 12.13 0.84 -5.15
C THR A 146 11.78 1.01 -3.69
N ILE A 147 10.50 1.23 -3.36
CA ILE A 147 10.06 1.36 -1.97
C ILE A 147 10.12 0.01 -1.25
N ALA A 148 9.62 -1.06 -1.87
CA ALA A 148 9.53 -2.39 -1.30
C ALA A 148 10.90 -2.96 -0.93
N ILE A 149 11.91 -2.85 -1.81
CA ILE A 149 13.30 -3.25 -1.52
C ILE A 149 13.82 -2.51 -0.28
N LYS A 150 13.53 -1.21 -0.17
CA LYS A 150 13.94 -0.43 1.00
C LYS A 150 13.17 -0.83 2.25
N MET A 151 11.90 -1.25 2.17
CA MET A 151 11.09 -1.65 3.32
C MET A 151 11.34 -3.09 3.78
N LEU A 152 11.61 -4.00 2.86
CA LEU A 152 11.69 -5.43 3.13
C LEU A 152 13.15 -5.88 3.29
N GLY A 153 14.09 -5.26 2.57
CA GLY A 153 15.50 -5.65 2.51
C GLY A 153 15.89 -6.15 1.12
N GLU A 154 17.19 -6.18 0.85
CA GLU A 154 17.75 -6.49 -0.48
C GLU A 154 17.64 -7.97 -0.86
N SER A 155 17.37 -8.87 0.09
CA SER A 155 17.27 -10.32 -0.15
C SER A 155 15.89 -10.79 -0.63
N ILE A 156 15.01 -9.88 -1.06
CA ILE A 156 13.56 -10.15 -1.24
C ILE A 156 13.11 -9.98 -2.70
N GLU A 157 14.03 -9.69 -3.62
CA GLU A 157 13.72 -9.67 -5.07
C GLU A 157 13.14 -11.01 -5.53
N GLU A 158 13.69 -12.14 -5.07
CA GLU A 158 13.20 -13.48 -5.41
C GLU A 158 11.83 -13.78 -4.80
N GLU A 159 11.54 -13.29 -3.59
CA GLU A 159 10.25 -13.50 -2.90
C GLU A 159 9.12 -12.63 -3.49
N LEU A 160 9.40 -11.42 -3.95
CA LEU A 160 8.40 -10.57 -4.62
C LEU A 160 8.01 -11.13 -5.99
N HIS A 161 8.93 -11.82 -6.67
CA HIS A 161 8.65 -12.56 -7.91
C HIS A 161 7.99 -13.93 -7.69
N ALA A 162 8.13 -14.53 -6.50
CA ALA A 162 7.56 -15.83 -6.15
C ALA A 162 6.14 -15.78 -5.55
N LEU A 163 5.64 -14.58 -5.19
CA LEU A 163 4.27 -14.34 -4.68
C LEU A 163 3.34 -13.86 -5.79
#